data_AF-A0A3M7HVV8-F1
#
_entry.id   AF-A0A3M7HVV8-F1
#
_cell.length_a   1.000
_cell.length_b   1.000
_cell.length_c   1.000
_cell.angle_alpha   90.00
_cell.angle_beta   90.00
_cell.angle_gamma   90.00
#
_symmetry.space_group_name_H-M   'P 1'
#
loop_
_entity.id
_entity.type
_entity.pdbx_description
1 polymer ?
#
loop_
_entity_poly.entity_id
_entity_poly.type
_entity_poly.pdbx_seq_one_letter_code
_entity_poly.pdbx_strand_id
1 'polypeptide(L)'
;MAPRSLHHGLLVSRNACRPGVPQLAQAPLTCRQRSTASHESDQKAATASLSPRWLGEVKQRIGKCITFGLTPAQNARAGHILQEIAQDWRELVAGSEGFLTTPDRRGMHRQAVVWGEMDSMGHVNNVIYNRYAESGRIGWAQKLAMLDPANKKVWRELFAPTSAGLILRAITTEFKFVSTYPVEQFGRALLM
;
A
#
# COMPACT_ATOMS: atom_id res chain seq x y z
N MET A 1 47.95 54.52 -24.54
CA MET A 1 47.54 55.39 -25.67
C MET A 1 46.84 54.49 -26.69
N ALA A 2 45.51 54.63 -26.77
CA ALA A 2 44.48 54.20 -27.77
C ALA A 2 44.72 53.05 -28.79
N PRO A 3 43.66 52.42 -29.39
CA PRO A 3 42.23 52.47 -29.04
C PRO A 3 41.48 51.11 -29.11
N ARG A 4 40.26 51.14 -28.55
CA ARG A 4 39.14 50.25 -28.88
C ARG A 4 38.64 50.56 -30.30
N SER A 5 38.30 49.54 -31.08
CA SER A 5 37.38 49.67 -32.22
C SER A 5 36.29 48.59 -32.12
N LEU A 6 35.05 49.07 -32.14
CA LEU A 6 33.81 48.32 -32.29
C LEU A 6 33.55 48.17 -33.79
N HIS A 7 33.31 46.94 -34.26
CA HIS A 7 32.65 46.72 -35.55
C HIS A 7 31.30 46.03 -35.31
N HIS A 8 30.24 46.76 -35.65
CA HIS A 8 28.92 46.22 -35.93
C HIS A 8 28.94 45.40 -37.23
N GLY A 9 28.25 44.27 -37.25
CA GLY A 9 28.06 43.45 -38.45
C GLY A 9 26.95 42.41 -38.30
N LEU A 10 25.76 42.80 -38.76
CA LEU A 10 24.61 42.02 -39.25
C LEU A 10 24.19 40.70 -38.56
N LEU A 11 22.94 40.74 -38.08
CA LEU A 11 22.01 39.61 -38.01
C LEU A 11 21.94 38.85 -39.35
N VAL A 12 22.21 37.55 -39.30
CA VAL A 12 21.72 36.59 -40.30
C VAL A 12 21.05 35.43 -39.57
N SER A 13 19.72 35.42 -39.69
CA SER A 13 18.87 34.28 -39.40
C SER A 13 19.28 33.11 -40.29
N ARG A 14 19.58 31.96 -39.68
CA ARG A 14 19.69 30.67 -40.38
C ARG A 14 18.87 29.63 -39.64
N ASN A 15 17.57 29.62 -39.97
CA ASN A 15 16.76 28.41 -39.92
C ASN A 15 17.42 27.37 -40.83
N ALA A 16 18.21 26.47 -40.25
CA ALA A 16 18.71 25.28 -40.94
C ALA A 16 17.86 24.09 -40.49
N CYS A 17 16.94 23.67 -41.38
CA CYS A 17 16.24 22.40 -41.32
C CYS A 17 17.23 21.26 -41.12
N ARG A 18 17.09 20.50 -40.02
CA ARG A 18 17.66 19.15 -39.92
C ARG A 18 16.62 18.13 -40.40
N PRO A 19 16.89 17.34 -41.44
CA PRO A 19 16.03 16.22 -41.80
C PRO A 19 16.35 15.00 -40.92
N GLY A 20 15.30 14.32 -40.45
CA GLY A 20 15.43 12.95 -39.91
C GLY A 20 15.35 12.82 -38.40
N VAL A 21 14.20 13.16 -37.80
CA VAL A 21 13.74 12.45 -36.59
C VAL A 21 12.47 11.72 -37.01
N PRO A 22 12.38 10.39 -36.92
CA PRO A 22 11.13 9.70 -37.15
C PRO A 22 10.13 10.17 -36.08
N GLN A 23 9.14 10.91 -36.52
CA GLN A 23 8.04 11.37 -35.70
C GLN A 23 7.27 10.13 -35.24
N LEU A 24 7.46 9.77 -33.96
CA LEU A 24 6.61 8.80 -33.28
C LEU A 24 5.17 9.25 -33.51
N ALA A 25 4.42 8.45 -34.26
CA ALA A 25 3.01 8.69 -34.53
C ALA A 25 2.32 8.85 -33.16
N GLN A 26 1.88 10.07 -32.87
CA GLN A 26 1.05 10.33 -31.71
C GLN A 26 -0.26 9.59 -31.95
N ALA A 27 -0.39 8.41 -31.34
CA ALA A 27 -1.66 7.72 -31.29
C ALA A 27 -2.70 8.69 -30.70
N PRO A 28 -3.89 8.82 -31.30
CA PRO A 28 -4.91 9.69 -30.75
C PRO A 28 -5.23 9.24 -29.33
N LEU A 29 -4.95 10.09 -28.36
CA LEU A 29 -5.32 9.91 -26.95
C LEU A 29 -6.84 10.08 -26.80
N THR A 30 -7.63 9.25 -27.48
CA THR A 30 -9.08 9.20 -27.35
C THR A 30 -9.44 8.22 -26.25
N CYS A 31 -9.46 8.77 -25.04
CA CYS A 31 -10.42 8.52 -23.96
C CYS A 31 -9.67 8.83 -22.67
N ARG A 32 -9.85 10.06 -22.17
CA ARG A 32 -9.53 10.34 -20.77
C ARG A 32 -10.55 9.56 -19.96
N GLN A 33 -10.26 8.29 -19.66
CA GLN A 33 -10.99 7.52 -18.66
C GLN A 33 -10.72 8.19 -17.33
N ARG A 34 -11.51 9.23 -17.04
CA ARG A 34 -11.65 9.76 -15.71
C ARG A 34 -12.39 8.67 -14.97
N SER A 35 -11.67 7.82 -14.22
CA SER A 35 -12.32 7.01 -13.20
C SER A 35 -12.99 7.98 -12.23
N THR A 36 -14.28 8.21 -12.46
CA THR A 36 -15.20 8.59 -11.40
C THR A 36 -15.30 7.35 -10.53
N ALA A 37 -14.31 7.14 -9.67
CA ALA A 37 -14.49 6.32 -8.48
C ALA A 37 -15.39 7.12 -7.52
N SER A 38 -16.61 7.34 -7.98
CA SER A 38 -17.80 7.62 -7.20
C SER A 38 -18.73 6.43 -7.43
N HIS A 39 -18.18 5.23 -7.30
CA HIS A 39 -18.98 4.13 -6.78
C HIS A 39 -18.82 4.22 -5.28
N GLU A 40 -19.70 5.02 -4.67
CA GLU A 40 -20.15 4.77 -3.31
C GLU A 40 -20.65 3.33 -3.29
N SER A 41 -19.77 2.39 -2.92
CA SER A 41 -20.26 1.20 -2.24
C SER A 41 -20.78 1.72 -0.91
N ASP A 42 -22.08 2.01 -0.85
CA ASP A 42 -22.86 2.38 0.34
C ASP A 42 -22.85 1.31 1.45
N GLN A 43 -21.95 0.32 1.36
CA GLN A 43 -21.65 -0.60 2.45
C GLN A 43 -20.67 0.06 3.39
N LYS A 44 -21.22 0.86 4.30
CA LYS A 44 -20.54 1.31 5.51
C LYS A 44 -19.86 0.09 6.17
N ALA A 45 -18.54 0.17 6.36
CA ALA A 45 -17.72 -0.86 6.99
C ALA A 45 -18.43 -1.49 8.21
N ALA A 46 -18.38 -2.81 8.35
CA ALA A 46 -19.15 -3.53 9.38
C ALA A 46 -18.88 -3.04 10.81
N THR A 47 -17.71 -2.44 11.03
CA THR A 47 -17.26 -1.87 12.31
C THR A 47 -17.34 -0.35 12.36
N ALA A 48 -17.90 0.33 11.37
CA ALA A 48 -17.92 1.80 11.30
C ALA A 48 -18.78 2.48 12.38
N SER A 49 -19.64 1.74 13.07
CA SER A 49 -20.35 2.23 14.27
C SER A 49 -19.57 2.01 15.57
N LEU A 50 -18.46 1.27 15.52
CA LEU A 50 -17.64 0.98 16.68
C LEU A 50 -16.56 2.05 16.87
N SER A 51 -15.99 2.11 18.08
CA SER A 51 -14.84 2.96 18.34
C SER A 51 -13.64 2.50 17.49
N PRO A 52 -12.76 3.40 17.03
CA PRO A 52 -11.51 3.01 16.34
C PRO A 52 -10.61 2.12 17.21
N ARG A 53 -10.83 2.13 18.53
CA ARG A 53 -10.10 1.34 19.54
C ARG A 53 -10.88 0.09 19.99
N TRP A 54 -11.96 -0.28 19.28
CA TRP A 54 -12.88 -1.34 19.71
C TRP A 54 -12.16 -2.65 20.06
N LEU A 55 -11.13 -3.02 19.29
CA LEU A 55 -10.39 -4.25 19.52
C LEU A 55 -9.67 -4.24 20.89
N GLY A 56 -9.09 -3.10 21.24
CA GLY A 56 -8.46 -2.89 22.56
C GLY A 56 -9.49 -2.87 23.68
N GLU A 57 -10.62 -2.18 23.46
CA GLU A 57 -11.71 -2.12 24.44
C GLU A 57 -12.34 -3.48 24.71
N VAL A 58 -12.57 -4.29 23.66
CA VAL A 58 -13.10 -5.66 23.79
C VAL A 58 -12.13 -6.54 24.58
N LYS A 59 -10.83 -6.50 24.28
CA LYS A 59 -9.80 -7.23 25.04
C LYS A 59 -9.80 -6.84 26.51
N GLN A 60 -9.81 -5.53 26.81
CA GLN A 60 -9.85 -5.03 28.19
C GLN A 60 -11.12 -5.44 28.93
N ARG A 61 -12.28 -5.39 28.27
CA ARG A 61 -13.56 -5.80 28.87
C ARG A 61 -13.58 -7.28 29.18
N ILE A 62 -13.12 -8.13 28.26
CA ILE A 62 -13.02 -9.57 28.51
C ILE A 62 -12.05 -9.84 29.66
N GLY A 63 -10.89 -9.17 29.68
CA GLY A 63 -9.94 -9.27 30.79
C GLY A 63 -10.56 -8.93 32.15
N LYS A 64 -11.30 -7.82 32.24
CA LYS A 64 -12.05 -7.46 33.45
C LYS A 64 -13.05 -8.54 33.85
N CYS A 65 -13.83 -9.08 32.91
CA CYS A 65 -14.78 -10.15 33.21
C CYS A 65 -14.07 -11.39 33.79
N ILE A 66 -12.94 -11.78 33.21
CA ILE A 66 -12.13 -12.91 33.71
C ILE A 66 -11.63 -12.62 35.13
N THR A 67 -11.11 -11.41 35.40
CA THR A 67 -10.60 -11.01 36.72
C THR A 67 -11.69 -10.91 37.79
N PHE A 68 -12.88 -10.41 37.45
CA PHE A 68 -13.95 -10.12 38.40
C PHE A 68 -15.01 -11.22 38.53
N GLY A 69 -14.77 -12.42 37.96
CA GLY A 69 -15.49 -13.62 38.36
C GLY A 69 -16.51 -14.15 37.34
N LEU A 70 -16.03 -14.53 36.16
CA LEU A 70 -16.76 -15.45 35.29
C LEU A 70 -16.73 -16.88 35.84
N THR A 71 -17.79 -17.66 35.58
CA THR A 71 -17.79 -19.10 35.86
C THR A 71 -16.71 -19.83 35.04
N PRO A 72 -16.22 -21.01 35.47
CA PRO A 72 -15.21 -21.75 34.72
C PRO A 72 -15.57 -22.01 33.25
N ALA A 73 -16.84 -22.31 32.97
CA ALA A 73 -17.33 -22.49 31.59
C ALA A 73 -17.30 -21.18 30.78
N GLN A 74 -17.59 -20.03 31.39
CA GLN A 74 -17.49 -18.73 30.73
C GLN A 74 -16.03 -18.30 30.54
N ASN A 75 -15.13 -18.60 31.47
CA ASN A 75 -13.70 -18.35 31.32
C ASN A 75 -13.13 -19.12 30.12
N ALA A 76 -13.52 -20.38 29.95
CA ALA A 76 -13.12 -21.16 28.77
C ALA A 76 -13.59 -20.51 27.46
N ARG A 77 -14.86 -20.06 27.40
CA ARG A 77 -15.40 -19.33 26.23
C ARG A 77 -14.68 -18.00 25.99
N ALA A 78 -14.41 -17.23 27.04
CA ALA A 78 -13.67 -15.98 26.95
C ALA A 78 -12.25 -16.20 26.43
N GLY A 79 -11.58 -17.27 26.88
CA GLY A 79 -10.28 -17.69 26.36
C GLY A 79 -10.32 -18.01 24.87
N HIS A 80 -11.34 -18.74 24.41
CA HIS A 80 -11.53 -19.03 22.98
C HIS A 80 -11.69 -17.76 22.14
N ILE A 81 -12.54 -16.83 22.58
CA ILE A 81 -12.74 -15.54 21.89
C ILE A 81 -11.43 -14.75 21.81
N LEU A 82 -10.66 -14.69 22.91
CA LEU A 82 -9.36 -14.01 22.92
C LEU A 82 -8.36 -14.68 21.99
N GLN A 83 -8.40 -16.01 21.87
CA GLN A 83 -7.55 -16.76 20.95
C GLN A 83 -7.90 -16.46 19.49
N GLU A 84 -9.18 -16.48 19.11
CA GLU A 84 -9.65 -16.09 17.77
C GLU A 84 -9.25 -14.65 17.45
N ILE A 85 -9.48 -13.73 18.38
CA ILE A 85 -9.05 -12.35 18.25
C ILE A 85 -7.52 -12.28 18.03
N ALA A 86 -6.72 -13.02 18.78
CA ALA A 86 -5.26 -12.97 18.66
C ALA A 86 -4.76 -13.56 17.32
N GLN A 87 -5.44 -14.57 16.79
CA GLN A 87 -5.08 -15.22 15.52
C GLN A 87 -5.54 -14.40 14.31
N ASP A 88 -6.77 -13.90 14.35
CA ASP A 88 -7.47 -13.34 13.19
C ASP A 88 -7.70 -11.83 13.29
N TRP A 89 -7.07 -11.13 14.25
CA TRP A 89 -7.23 -9.67 14.44
C TRP A 89 -7.08 -8.88 13.14
N ARG A 90 -6.18 -9.30 12.23
CA ARG A 90 -5.96 -8.59 10.97
C ARG A 90 -7.20 -8.67 10.09
N GLU A 91 -7.84 -9.83 10.02
CA GLU A 91 -9.05 -10.00 9.24
C GLU A 91 -10.22 -9.26 9.89
N LEU A 92 -10.34 -9.33 11.21
CA LEU A 92 -11.37 -8.60 11.94
C LEU A 92 -11.25 -7.08 11.78
N VAL A 93 -10.03 -6.53 11.86
CA VAL A 93 -9.80 -5.07 11.73
C VAL A 93 -9.80 -4.67 10.27
N ALA A 94 -8.86 -5.16 9.47
CA ALA A 94 -8.70 -4.70 8.10
C ALA A 94 -9.80 -5.22 7.17
N GLY A 95 -10.31 -6.44 7.39
CA GLY A 95 -11.43 -6.96 6.60
C GLY A 95 -12.72 -6.19 6.85
N SER A 96 -12.96 -5.71 8.07
CA SER A 96 -14.12 -4.85 8.35
C SER A 96 -14.05 -3.49 7.67
N GLU A 97 -12.85 -2.96 7.45
CA GLU A 97 -12.59 -1.75 6.65
C GLU A 97 -12.60 -2.01 5.13
N GLY A 98 -12.81 -3.26 4.69
CA GLY A 98 -12.87 -3.66 3.28
C GLY A 98 -11.53 -4.01 2.63
N PHE A 99 -10.46 -4.14 3.41
CA PHE A 99 -9.16 -4.57 2.89
C PHE A 99 -9.14 -6.07 2.53
N LEU A 100 -8.35 -6.41 1.51
CA LEU A 100 -8.13 -7.79 1.08
C LEU A 100 -7.18 -8.51 2.04
N THR A 101 -7.73 -9.29 2.97
CA THR A 101 -6.99 -9.98 4.04
C THR A 101 -6.75 -11.46 3.74
N THR A 102 -7.56 -12.05 2.86
CA THR A 102 -7.53 -13.49 2.57
C THR A 102 -6.21 -13.90 1.89
N PRO A 103 -5.71 -15.12 2.14
CA PRO A 103 -4.43 -15.57 1.61
C PRO A 103 -4.34 -15.58 0.07
N ASP A 104 -5.45 -15.85 -0.60
CA ASP A 104 -5.61 -15.89 -2.06
C ASP A 104 -5.65 -14.50 -2.70
N ARG A 105 -5.95 -13.43 -1.94
CA ARG A 105 -6.08 -12.07 -2.48
C ARG A 105 -5.05 -11.09 -1.95
N ARG A 106 -4.55 -11.25 -0.72
CA ARG A 106 -3.60 -10.30 -0.12
C ARG A 106 -2.31 -10.19 -0.95
N GLY A 107 -1.86 -8.98 -1.27
CA GLY A 107 -0.69 -8.82 -2.13
C GLY A 107 0.66 -9.15 -1.48
N MET A 108 0.81 -8.80 -0.20
CA MET A 108 2.02 -9.06 0.58
C MET A 108 1.65 -9.48 1.99
N HIS A 109 2.43 -10.38 2.60
CA HIS A 109 2.13 -10.93 3.91
C HIS A 109 3.39 -11.21 4.70
N ARG A 110 3.42 -10.76 5.96
CA ARG A 110 4.55 -10.92 6.89
C ARG A 110 5.88 -10.51 6.24
N GLN A 111 5.87 -9.35 5.59
CA GLN A 111 7.09 -8.74 5.06
C GLN A 111 8.10 -8.61 6.20
N ALA A 112 9.25 -9.25 6.03
CA ALA A 112 10.35 -9.13 6.99
C ALA A 112 10.96 -7.73 6.83
N VAL A 113 11.16 -7.06 7.96
CA VAL A 113 12.00 -5.87 8.01
C VAL A 113 13.44 -6.34 8.06
N VAL A 114 14.31 -5.71 7.29
CA VAL A 114 15.76 -5.94 7.37
C VAL A 114 16.45 -4.72 7.99
N TRP A 115 17.58 -4.95 8.66
CA TRP A 115 18.33 -3.89 9.34
C TRP A 115 18.62 -2.68 8.43
N GLY A 116 18.95 -2.91 7.17
CA GLY A 116 19.27 -1.85 6.20
C GLY A 116 18.09 -0.95 5.78
N GLU A 117 16.87 -1.24 6.23
CA GLU A 117 15.70 -0.39 5.99
C GLU A 117 15.49 0.65 7.11
N MET A 118 16.30 0.57 8.17
CA MET A 118 16.25 1.51 9.28
C MET A 118 17.03 2.79 8.97
N ASP A 119 16.59 3.89 9.56
CA ASP A 119 17.35 5.13 9.62
C ASP A 119 18.15 5.26 10.93
N SER A 120 18.86 6.38 11.09
CA SER A 120 19.65 6.67 12.29
C SER A 120 18.82 6.85 13.57
N MET A 121 17.50 6.98 13.46
CA MET A 121 16.60 7.06 14.62
C MET A 121 16.21 5.68 15.16
N GLY A 122 16.69 4.60 14.53
CA GLY A 122 16.48 3.25 15.03
C GLY A 122 15.11 2.66 14.65
N HIS A 123 14.48 3.16 13.59
CA HIS A 123 13.19 2.66 13.09
C HIS A 123 13.21 2.54 11.57
N VAL A 124 12.27 1.81 10.99
CA VAL A 124 12.09 1.73 9.53
C VAL A 124 11.81 3.12 8.98
N ASN A 125 12.61 3.53 7.99
CA ASN A 125 12.44 4.82 7.34
C ASN A 125 11.07 4.90 6.64
N ASN A 126 10.37 6.03 6.80
CA ASN A 126 9.05 6.28 6.23
C ASN A 126 8.95 6.01 4.72
N VAL A 127 10.03 6.24 3.96
CA VAL A 127 10.06 6.00 2.50
C VAL A 127 9.93 4.51 2.16
N ILE A 128 10.42 3.62 3.02
CA ILE A 128 10.39 2.17 2.79
C ILE A 128 8.96 1.64 2.78
N TYR A 129 8.04 2.23 3.53
CA TYR A 129 6.63 1.80 3.53
C TYR A 129 5.96 1.97 2.16
N ASN A 130 6.33 3.00 1.39
CA ASN A 130 5.83 3.16 0.03
C ASN A 130 6.37 2.05 -0.88
N ARG A 131 7.64 1.66 -0.71
CA ARG A 131 8.25 0.55 -1.44
C ARG A 131 7.59 -0.80 -1.12
N TYR A 132 7.21 -1.01 0.14
CA TYR A 132 6.39 -2.14 0.57
C TYR A 132 5.02 -2.14 -0.08
N ALA A 133 4.34 -0.99 -0.12
CA ALA A 133 3.05 -0.85 -0.79
C ALA A 133 3.15 -1.15 -2.29
N GLU A 134 4.21 -0.68 -2.95
CA GLU A 134 4.51 -0.99 -4.35
C GLU A 134 4.67 -2.49 -4.59
N SER A 135 5.51 -3.15 -3.80
CA SER A 135 5.71 -4.61 -3.85
C SER A 135 4.40 -5.37 -3.61
N GLY A 136 3.59 -4.89 -2.66
CA GLY A 136 2.26 -5.43 -2.38
C GLY A 136 1.30 -5.33 -3.55
N ARG A 137 1.30 -4.23 -4.32
CA ARG A 137 0.46 -4.09 -5.52
C ARG A 137 0.82 -5.10 -6.59
N ILE A 138 2.12 -5.37 -6.79
CA ILE A 138 2.58 -6.40 -7.73
C ILE A 138 2.13 -7.78 -7.27
N GLY A 139 2.35 -8.12 -6.00
CA GLY A 139 1.94 -9.41 -5.45
C GLY A 139 0.42 -9.63 -5.52
N TRP A 140 -0.38 -8.58 -5.31
CA TRP A 140 -1.83 -8.63 -5.46
C TRP A 140 -2.23 -8.96 -6.90
N ALA A 141 -1.66 -8.26 -7.87
CA ALA A 141 -1.99 -8.50 -9.27
C ALA A 141 -1.51 -9.86 -9.80
N GLN A 142 -0.38 -10.36 -9.29
CA GLN A 142 0.05 -11.74 -9.56
C GLN A 142 -0.97 -12.78 -9.07
N LYS A 143 -1.58 -12.55 -7.91
CA LYS A 143 -2.66 -13.41 -7.40
C LYS A 143 -3.94 -13.27 -8.21
N LEU A 144 -4.26 -12.06 -8.66
CA LEU A 144 -5.39 -11.84 -9.56
C LEU A 144 -5.24 -12.63 -10.87
N ALA A 145 -4.02 -12.73 -11.40
CA ALA A 145 -3.71 -13.58 -12.56
C ALA A 145 -3.95 -15.08 -12.31
N MET A 146 -3.91 -15.53 -11.05
CA MET A 146 -4.24 -16.91 -10.67
C MET A 146 -5.75 -17.12 -10.54
N LEU A 147 -6.47 -16.09 -10.05
CA LEU A 147 -7.92 -16.10 -9.88
C LEU A 147 -8.68 -15.94 -11.21
N ASP A 148 -8.05 -15.30 -12.21
CA ASP A 148 -8.59 -15.13 -13.57
C ASP A 148 -7.67 -15.79 -14.61
N PRO A 149 -7.81 -17.11 -14.83
CA PRO A 149 -6.99 -17.85 -15.80
C PRO A 149 -7.18 -17.35 -17.24
N ALA A 150 -8.37 -16.84 -17.59
CA ALA A 150 -8.69 -16.41 -18.94
C ALA A 150 -7.82 -15.21 -19.37
N ASN A 151 -7.60 -14.26 -18.46
CA ASN A 151 -6.78 -13.07 -18.73
C ASN A 151 -5.38 -13.13 -18.09
N LYS A 152 -4.92 -14.30 -17.63
CA LYS A 152 -3.65 -14.49 -16.92
C LYS A 152 -2.43 -13.88 -17.62
N LYS A 153 -2.42 -13.85 -18.95
CA LYS A 153 -1.33 -13.23 -19.74
C LYS A 153 -1.30 -11.71 -19.53
N VAL A 154 -2.45 -11.05 -19.70
CA VAL A 154 -2.62 -9.61 -19.52
C VAL A 154 -2.21 -9.19 -18.11
N TRP A 155 -2.69 -9.90 -17.09
CA TRP A 155 -2.35 -9.61 -15.69
C TRP A 155 -0.86 -9.70 -15.39
N ARG A 156 -0.15 -10.65 -16.02
CA ARG A 156 1.32 -10.79 -15.86
C ARG A 156 2.10 -9.73 -16.63
N GLU A 157 1.64 -9.38 -17.81
CA GLU A 157 2.32 -8.40 -18.67
C GLU A 157 2.20 -6.97 -18.15
N LEU A 158 1.22 -6.68 -17.28
CA LEU A 158 0.96 -5.38 -16.68
C LEU A 158 2.15 -4.78 -15.89
N PHE A 159 3.08 -5.63 -15.43
CA PHE A 159 4.29 -5.20 -14.71
C PHE A 159 5.58 -5.72 -15.36
N ALA A 160 5.45 -6.39 -16.50
CA ALA A 160 6.57 -6.77 -17.32
C ALA A 160 6.92 -5.62 -18.28
N PRO A 161 8.16 -5.54 -18.77
CA PRO A 161 8.55 -4.54 -19.79
C PRO A 161 7.91 -4.78 -21.17
N THR A 162 6.93 -5.68 -21.28
CA THR A 162 6.33 -6.15 -22.53
C THR A 162 5.09 -5.34 -22.95
N SER A 163 4.38 -4.73 -22.00
CA SER A 163 3.11 -4.04 -22.26
C SER A 163 3.04 -2.67 -21.58
N ALA A 164 1.98 -1.90 -21.88
CA ALA A 164 1.72 -0.65 -21.18
C ALA A 164 1.40 -0.93 -19.70
N GLY A 165 2.36 -0.62 -18.83
CA GLY A 165 2.25 -0.91 -17.40
C GLY A 165 1.46 0.12 -16.59
N LEU A 166 1.24 -0.17 -15.31
CA LEU A 166 0.59 0.75 -14.38
C LEU A 166 1.54 1.86 -13.90
N ILE A 167 1.09 3.10 -14.02
CA ILE A 167 1.75 4.26 -13.40
C ILE A 167 0.96 4.68 -12.18
N LEU A 168 1.63 4.74 -11.03
CA LEU A 168 1.02 5.24 -9.80
C LEU A 168 0.90 6.76 -9.87
N ARG A 169 -0.34 7.27 -9.88
CA ARG A 169 -0.60 8.71 -9.90
C ARG A 169 -0.42 9.37 -8.53
N ALA A 170 -0.91 8.73 -7.48
CA ALA A 170 -0.90 9.26 -6.12
C ALA A 170 -0.94 8.12 -5.10
N ILE A 171 -0.30 8.35 -3.95
CA ILE A 171 -0.35 7.47 -2.78
C ILE A 171 -0.36 8.34 -1.53
N THR A 172 -1.19 7.95 -0.57
CA THR A 172 -1.27 8.56 0.76
C THR A 172 -0.94 7.48 1.77
N THR A 173 -0.01 7.77 2.67
CA THR A 173 0.49 6.81 3.65
C THR A 173 0.37 7.43 5.04
N GLU A 174 -0.42 6.78 5.89
CA GLU A 174 -0.64 7.17 7.28
C GLU A 174 0.14 6.23 8.19
N PHE A 175 1.05 6.78 9.01
CA PHE A 175 1.92 6.00 9.88
C PHE A 175 1.25 5.78 11.24
N LYS A 176 0.88 4.52 11.53
CA LYS A 176 0.18 4.16 12.78
C LYS A 176 1.11 3.69 13.89
N PHE A 177 2.18 2.99 13.55
CA PHE A 177 3.11 2.39 14.52
C PHE A 177 4.53 2.45 14.00
N VAL A 178 5.46 2.46 14.95
CA VAL A 178 6.89 2.44 14.69
C VAL A 178 7.34 0.99 14.53
N SER A 179 8.05 0.69 13.44
CA SER A 179 8.60 -0.64 13.17
C SER A 179 10.11 -0.64 13.31
N THR A 180 10.67 -1.69 13.91
CA THR A 180 12.11 -1.84 14.19
C THR A 180 12.66 -3.15 13.63
N TYR A 181 13.99 -3.23 13.48
CA TYR A 181 14.71 -4.49 13.32
C TYR A 181 15.50 -4.81 14.60
N PRO A 182 15.51 -6.07 15.07
CA PRO A 182 14.65 -7.16 14.60
C PRO A 182 13.18 -6.81 14.81
N VAL A 183 12.29 -7.34 13.97
CA VAL A 183 10.85 -7.20 14.21
C VAL A 183 10.57 -7.90 15.53
N GLU A 184 10.46 -7.12 16.61
CA GLU A 184 9.85 -7.63 17.82
C GLU A 184 8.47 -8.11 17.40
N GLN A 185 8.26 -9.42 17.45
CA GLN A 185 6.99 -10.00 17.07
C GLN A 185 5.92 -9.20 17.82
N PHE A 186 4.95 -8.65 17.08
CA PHE A 186 3.81 -7.88 17.59
C PHE A 186 3.07 -8.55 18.77
N GLY A 187 3.40 -9.79 19.11
CA GLY A 187 2.97 -10.51 20.30
C GLY A 187 3.52 -10.01 21.65
N ARG A 188 4.60 -9.22 21.74
CA ARG A 188 5.04 -8.67 23.05
C ARG A 188 4.30 -7.38 23.45
N ALA A 189 3.98 -6.51 22.50
CA ALA A 189 3.23 -5.28 22.78
C ALA A 189 1.73 -5.52 23.04
N LEU A 190 1.24 -6.74 22.83
CA LEU A 190 -0.16 -7.13 23.07
C LEU A 190 -0.34 -7.96 24.35
N LEU A 191 0.76 -8.27 25.06
CA LEU A 191 0.80 -9.04 26.31
C LEU A 191 1.31 -8.21 27.52
N MET A 192 1.51 -6.90 27.33
CA MET A 192 1.58 -5.91 28.42
C MET A 192 0.36 -5.00 28.33
#